data_AF-A0A7S1RE79-F1
#
_entry.id   AF-A0A7S1RE79-F1
#
_cell.length_a   1.000
_cell.length_b   1.000
_cell.length_c   1.000
_cell.angle_alpha   90.00
_cell.angle_beta   90.00
_cell.angle_gamma   90.00
#
_symmetry.space_group_name_H-M   'P 1'
#
loop_
_entity.id
_entity.type
_entity.pdbx_description
1 polymer ?
#
loop_
_entity_poly.entity_id
_entity_poly.type
_entity_poly.pdbx_seq_one_letter_code
_entity_poly.pdbx_strand_id
1 'polypeptide(L)'
;RSMEYTDVDQTNVVFRHLNDLIGQFPYNSPDVFNFYKYQYELPQKHLGPNAAPTLYSPELQLLTPPNLVSYLNGMASVIKFGVSDLCADTQGIGIHVHFTEGPDRKTLCPQGHLMYAGKATEEQTLEELNILLTGGRLSDSAKSIVKLAYDEAQAGHELKAAQFAAAMTAEFNTVGPPLATPATRQPIQNAVGSGGKPYKALVLIYLTGGADSWNLLVPQGCDLYQEYKDVRKDLALEPHDLLGVTTTGQVCSQYGIHNSLSFAKGLYDVGEAAWVTNIGNLPAPTTKDGFMSGTDMRCRNMFAHHDQQVGGQTLKCQELGTASMGVGGRMADKLAQGSQQFSTTSVSLAGSAVWSEGFNTHREVVDSRGSVTFSAYEEWRHAISNITAVRHGNVYAECYTDALLNHVELSQRMSRVFDNQALKTNYPISSNLDREFSQVAKLIGARVDRQVERDFFFLHLPGWDHHGNMKAEFAALLSTLNAALQGFVAELKADNVWSSVVVTMQSEFGRTLDSNGG
;
A
#
# COMPACT_ATOMS: atom_id res chain seq x y z
N ARG A 1 30.76 -20.79 6.69
CA ARG A 1 30.11 -21.25 7.95
C ARG A 1 28.85 -20.42 8.09
N SER A 2 27.86 -20.70 7.26
CA SER A 2 26.53 -20.12 7.37
C SER A 2 25.76 -20.91 8.43
N MET A 3 24.56 -20.47 8.80
CA MET A 3 23.59 -21.39 9.41
C MET A 3 23.34 -22.52 8.40
N GLU A 4 24.07 -23.63 8.54
CA GLU A 4 23.99 -24.74 7.59
C GLU A 4 22.56 -25.26 7.58
N TYR A 5 22.02 -25.52 6.39
CA TYR A 5 20.65 -25.96 6.19
C TYR A 5 20.68 -27.39 5.66
N THR A 6 20.04 -28.32 6.36
CA THR A 6 19.82 -29.66 5.84
C THR A 6 18.49 -29.68 5.11
N ASP A 7 18.57 -29.98 3.82
CA ASP A 7 17.44 -30.32 2.99
C ASP A 7 17.17 -31.83 3.08
N VAL A 8 15.95 -32.19 3.46
CA VAL A 8 15.52 -33.57 3.66
C VAL A 8 15.46 -34.33 2.34
N ASP A 9 15.07 -33.65 1.26
CA ASP A 9 14.76 -34.27 -0.02
C ASP A 9 15.86 -34.07 -1.07
N GLN A 10 16.92 -33.32 -0.74
CA GLN A 10 18.00 -32.92 -1.67
C GLN A 10 17.44 -32.23 -2.94
N THR A 11 16.39 -31.43 -2.77
CA THR A 11 15.72 -30.65 -3.81
C THR A 11 15.90 -29.14 -3.59
N ASN A 12 15.61 -28.35 -4.62
CA ASN A 12 15.62 -26.90 -4.42
C ASN A 12 14.56 -26.51 -3.39
N VAL A 13 14.94 -25.62 -2.47
CA VAL A 13 13.99 -24.95 -1.59
C VAL A 13 13.07 -24.08 -2.44
N VAL A 14 11.76 -24.29 -2.35
CA VAL A 14 10.76 -23.52 -3.09
C VAL A 14 9.75 -22.91 -2.14
N PHE A 15 9.54 -21.61 -2.28
CA PHE A 15 8.56 -20.83 -1.52
C PHE A 15 7.43 -20.37 -2.45
N ARG A 16 6.20 -20.32 -1.93
CA ARG A 16 5.09 -19.65 -2.64
C ARG A 16 5.25 -18.15 -2.49
N HIS A 17 4.95 -17.37 -3.54
CA HIS A 17 4.68 -15.93 -3.42
C HIS A 17 5.61 -15.24 -2.40
N LEU A 18 6.93 -15.39 -2.58
CA LEU A 18 7.94 -14.99 -1.61
C LEU A 18 7.77 -13.54 -1.11
N ASN A 19 7.26 -12.69 -2.01
CA ASN A 19 6.85 -11.32 -1.73
C ASN A 19 5.85 -11.22 -0.57
N ASP A 20 4.81 -12.07 -0.58
CA ASP A 20 3.76 -12.12 0.42
C ASP A 20 4.19 -12.85 1.70
N LEU A 21 5.10 -13.82 1.58
CA LEU A 21 5.50 -14.70 2.70
C LEU A 21 6.60 -14.11 3.57
N ILE A 22 7.63 -13.52 2.98
CA ILE A 22 8.78 -12.98 3.73
C ILE A 22 9.07 -11.52 3.39
N GLY A 23 8.15 -10.83 2.72
CA GLY A 23 8.32 -9.41 2.42
C GLY A 23 9.52 -9.12 1.51
N GLN A 24 9.92 -10.06 0.64
CA GLN A 24 11.07 -9.89 -0.28
C GLN A 24 10.76 -8.87 -1.39
N PHE A 25 10.68 -7.61 -1.00
CA PHE A 25 10.50 -6.49 -1.90
C PHE A 25 11.79 -6.01 -2.63
N PRO A 26 13.04 -6.40 -2.30
CA PRO A 26 14.19 -5.97 -3.11
C PRO A 26 14.22 -6.53 -4.54
N TYR A 27 13.35 -7.50 -4.91
CA TYR A 27 13.46 -8.23 -6.19
C TYR A 27 12.22 -8.15 -7.09
N ASN A 28 11.14 -7.48 -6.68
CA ASN A 28 10.04 -7.17 -7.58
C ASN A 28 10.08 -5.68 -7.91
N SER A 29 10.41 -5.38 -9.15
CA SER A 29 10.67 -4.02 -9.63
C SER A 29 9.38 -3.19 -9.53
N PRO A 30 9.31 -2.13 -8.69
CA PRO A 30 8.12 -1.27 -8.57
C PRO A 30 7.80 -0.51 -9.86
N ASP A 31 8.77 -0.43 -10.78
CA ASP A 31 8.57 -0.05 -12.18
C ASP A 31 9.35 -1.01 -13.08
N VAL A 32 9.17 -0.97 -14.41
CA VAL A 32 9.86 -1.87 -15.36
C VAL A 32 11.37 -1.58 -15.55
N PHE A 33 11.91 -0.56 -14.87
CA PHE A 33 13.24 -0.01 -15.07
C PHE A 33 14.17 -0.14 -13.85
N ASN A 34 13.66 -0.28 -12.62
CA ASN A 34 14.49 -0.32 -11.40
C ASN A 34 13.81 -0.97 -10.18
N PHE A 35 14.60 -1.66 -9.34
CA PHE A 35 14.20 -2.27 -8.05
C PHE A 35 13.83 -1.23 -6.98
N TYR A 36 14.27 0.01 -7.16
CA TYR A 36 13.86 1.17 -6.38
C TYR A 36 13.08 2.12 -7.28
N LYS A 37 12.10 2.87 -6.75
CA LYS A 37 11.47 3.94 -7.52
C LYS A 37 12.58 4.87 -8.03
N TYR A 38 12.69 5.08 -9.35
CA TYR A 38 13.73 5.95 -9.92
C TYR A 38 13.71 7.39 -9.35
N GLN A 39 12.60 7.77 -8.69
CA GLN A 39 12.36 9.01 -7.96
C GLN A 39 13.02 9.08 -6.56
N TYR A 40 14.02 8.26 -6.24
CA TYR A 40 14.80 8.52 -5.02
C TYR A 40 15.62 9.80 -5.19
N GLU A 41 15.04 10.90 -4.73
CA GLU A 41 15.78 12.09 -4.34
C GLU A 41 15.91 12.07 -2.81
N LEU A 42 17.15 12.09 -2.30
CA LEU A 42 17.42 12.53 -0.94
C LEU A 42 16.63 13.83 -0.73
N PRO A 43 15.87 14.06 0.36
CA PRO A 43 15.18 15.32 0.57
C PRO A 43 16.20 16.42 0.81
N GLN A 44 16.72 16.95 -0.27
CA GLN A 44 17.58 18.09 -0.37
C GLN A 44 17.21 18.79 -1.66
N LYS A 45 16.24 19.71 -1.55
CA LYS A 45 16.43 21.06 -2.14
C LYS A 45 15.40 22.13 -1.76
N HIS A 46 14.26 21.81 -1.16
CA HIS A 46 13.28 22.85 -0.80
C HIS A 46 12.71 22.71 0.62
N LEU A 47 13.58 22.37 1.58
CA LEU A 47 13.27 22.56 2.98
C LEU A 47 13.51 24.05 3.31
N GLY A 48 12.49 24.72 3.87
CA GLY A 48 12.67 26.03 4.49
C GLY A 48 13.78 25.96 5.56
N PRO A 49 14.32 27.10 6.02
CA PRO A 49 15.56 27.19 6.79
C PRO A 49 15.64 26.37 8.10
N ASN A 50 14.54 25.73 8.52
CA ASN A 50 14.45 24.97 9.78
C ASN A 50 14.05 23.49 9.61
N ALA A 51 13.91 22.96 8.39
CA ALA A 51 13.59 21.53 8.23
C ALA A 51 14.85 20.71 7.99
N ALA A 52 15.11 19.76 8.89
CA ALA A 52 16.20 18.79 8.75
C ALA A 52 15.93 17.87 7.55
N PRO A 53 16.95 17.54 6.73
CA PRO A 53 16.79 16.57 5.65
C PRO A 53 16.39 15.21 6.22
N THR A 54 15.20 14.73 5.87
CA THR A 54 14.70 13.41 6.28
C THR A 54 15.32 12.34 5.37
N LEU A 55 16.57 11.97 5.59
CA LEU A 55 17.20 10.88 4.82
C LEU A 55 16.34 9.60 4.97
N TYR A 56 15.87 9.02 3.85
CA TYR A 56 15.08 7.79 3.83
C TYR A 56 15.89 6.66 3.20
N SER A 57 15.73 5.43 3.68
CA SER A 57 16.21 4.23 3.00
C SER A 57 15.21 3.81 1.92
N PRO A 58 15.60 3.76 0.63
CA PRO A 58 14.74 3.26 -0.44
C PRO A 58 14.16 1.86 -0.17
N GLU A 59 14.96 0.98 0.42
CA GLU A 59 14.59 -0.39 0.80
C GLU A 59 13.44 -0.38 1.82
N LEU A 60 13.47 0.55 2.78
CA LEU A 60 12.45 0.65 3.83
C LEU A 60 11.14 1.28 3.36
N GLN A 61 11.09 1.98 2.22
CA GLN A 61 9.82 2.47 1.66
C GLN A 61 8.89 1.33 1.21
N LEU A 62 9.47 0.15 1.00
CA LEU A 62 8.80 -1.06 0.58
C LEU A 62 8.39 -1.94 1.76
N LEU A 63 8.92 -1.64 2.95
CA LEU A 63 8.65 -2.34 4.20
C LEU A 63 7.30 -1.89 4.78
N THR A 64 6.21 -2.14 4.07
CA THR A 64 4.86 -1.85 4.57
C THR A 64 4.50 -2.77 5.75
N PRO A 65 3.51 -2.41 6.60
CA PRO A 65 2.99 -3.28 7.64
C PRO A 65 2.72 -4.73 7.24
N PRO A 66 1.97 -5.05 6.17
CA PRO A 66 1.78 -6.44 5.77
C PRO A 66 3.11 -7.12 5.39
N ASN A 67 4.01 -6.43 4.67
CA ASN A 67 5.30 -7.00 4.27
C ASN A 67 6.21 -7.29 5.46
N LEU A 68 6.29 -6.37 6.42
CA LEU A 68 7.09 -6.55 7.63
C LEU A 68 6.54 -7.69 8.48
N VAL A 69 5.23 -7.72 8.70
CA VAL A 69 4.61 -8.77 9.51
C VAL A 69 4.76 -10.13 8.85
N SER A 70 4.60 -10.21 7.54
CA SER A 70 4.93 -11.40 6.76
C SER A 70 6.39 -11.79 6.94
N TYR A 71 7.34 -10.84 6.80
CA TYR A 71 8.75 -11.09 7.08
C TYR A 71 8.99 -11.68 8.48
N LEU A 72 8.39 -11.11 9.53
CA LEU A 72 8.52 -11.62 10.90
C LEU A 72 7.95 -13.04 11.05
N ASN A 73 6.74 -13.29 10.51
CA ASN A 73 6.13 -14.62 10.51
C ASN A 73 7.00 -15.63 9.75
N GLY A 74 7.51 -15.25 8.59
CA GLY A 74 8.38 -16.07 7.77
C GLY A 74 9.70 -16.41 8.44
N MET A 75 10.38 -15.42 9.02
CA MET A 75 11.62 -15.63 9.78
C MET A 75 11.39 -16.49 11.02
N ALA A 76 10.30 -16.24 11.76
CA ALA A 76 9.90 -17.08 12.88
C ALA A 76 9.67 -18.53 12.44
N SER A 77 8.98 -18.75 11.31
CA SER A 77 8.76 -20.07 10.73
C SER A 77 10.07 -20.76 10.35
N VAL A 78 10.97 -20.09 9.61
CA VAL A 78 12.27 -20.67 9.20
C VAL A 78 13.08 -21.10 10.42
N ILE A 79 13.14 -20.27 11.45
CA ILE A 79 13.96 -20.54 12.63
C ILE A 79 13.32 -21.66 13.48
N LYS A 80 12.00 -21.64 13.63
CA LYS A 80 11.29 -22.59 14.49
C LYS A 80 11.16 -23.96 13.84
N PHE A 81 10.78 -23.99 12.57
CA PHE A 81 10.36 -25.19 11.85
C PHE A 81 11.19 -25.49 10.60
N GLY A 82 12.07 -24.57 10.18
CA GLY A 82 12.76 -24.68 8.90
C GLY A 82 11.84 -24.33 7.73
N VAL A 83 12.19 -24.79 6.53
CA VAL A 83 11.24 -24.79 5.41
C VAL A 83 10.42 -26.06 5.58
N SER A 84 9.17 -25.89 6.00
CA SER A 84 8.26 -26.98 6.29
C SER A 84 6.86 -26.70 5.72
N ASP A 85 6.02 -27.73 5.76
CA ASP A 85 4.71 -27.91 5.13
C ASP A 85 3.73 -26.72 5.30
N LEU A 86 3.65 -25.79 4.33
CA LEU A 86 2.30 -25.28 3.96
C LEU A 86 1.46 -26.36 3.25
N CYS A 87 2.05 -27.53 3.05
CA CYS A 87 1.48 -28.67 2.37
C CYS A 87 0.42 -29.40 3.22
N ALA A 88 0.40 -29.15 4.54
CA ALA A 88 -0.54 -29.73 5.51
C ALA A 88 -1.06 -28.74 6.58
N ASP A 89 -0.36 -27.65 6.91
CA ASP A 89 -0.83 -26.61 7.84
C ASP A 89 -0.58 -25.17 7.31
N THR A 90 -1.04 -24.15 8.04
CA THR A 90 -0.92 -22.74 7.63
C THR A 90 0.28 -22.01 8.26
N GLN A 91 1.19 -22.72 8.93
CA GLN A 91 2.27 -22.14 9.72
C GLN A 91 3.65 -22.28 9.06
N GLY A 92 3.81 -23.18 8.08
CA GLY A 92 5.02 -23.31 7.29
C GLY A 92 5.20 -22.25 6.20
N ILE A 93 6.22 -22.40 5.36
CA ILE A 93 6.51 -21.52 4.20
C ILE A 93 6.83 -22.28 2.90
N GLY A 94 7.00 -23.60 2.95
CA GLY A 94 7.29 -24.44 1.76
C GLY A 94 6.07 -24.66 0.88
N ILE A 95 6.23 -25.18 -0.35
CA ILE A 95 5.10 -25.53 -1.24
C ILE A 95 5.20 -26.90 -1.86
N HIS A 96 4.06 -27.46 -2.26
CA HIS A 96 4.01 -28.62 -3.15
C HIS A 96 4.62 -28.24 -4.51
N VAL A 97 5.71 -28.91 -4.87
CA VAL A 97 6.30 -28.89 -6.20
C VAL A 97 5.86 -30.12 -6.97
N HIS A 98 5.57 -29.94 -8.26
CA HIS A 98 5.22 -31.02 -9.16
C HIS A 98 6.32 -31.18 -10.19
N PHE A 99 6.82 -32.40 -10.34
CA PHE A 99 7.81 -32.73 -11.36
C PHE A 99 7.47 -34.07 -12.00
N THR A 100 8.09 -34.32 -13.15
CA THR A 100 7.95 -35.58 -13.88
C THR A 100 9.23 -36.37 -13.76
N GLU A 101 9.11 -37.64 -13.41
CA GLU A 101 10.23 -38.58 -13.37
C GLU A 101 9.87 -39.76 -14.26
N GLY A 102 10.27 -39.68 -15.54
CA GLY A 102 9.76 -40.58 -16.57
C GLY A 102 8.28 -40.28 -16.90
N PRO A 103 7.41 -41.31 -17.03
CA PRO A 103 5.99 -41.11 -17.33
C PRO A 103 5.15 -40.65 -16.12
N ASP A 104 5.72 -40.73 -14.92
CA ASP A 104 4.99 -40.47 -13.68
C ASP A 104 5.10 -39.01 -13.24
N ARG A 105 3.96 -38.41 -12.89
CA ARG A 105 3.90 -37.10 -12.23
C ARG A 105 4.02 -37.30 -10.73
N LYS A 106 5.07 -36.74 -10.13
CA LYS A 106 5.30 -36.75 -8.68
C LYS A 106 4.97 -35.39 -8.08
N THR A 107 4.55 -35.42 -6.82
CA THR A 107 4.32 -34.24 -5.97
C THR A 107 5.18 -34.40 -4.73
N LEU A 108 5.94 -33.37 -4.39
CA LEU A 108 6.82 -33.31 -3.23
C LEU A 108 6.61 -31.99 -2.52
N CYS A 109 6.73 -31.95 -1.20
CA CYS A 109 6.87 -30.70 -0.46
C CYS A 109 8.31 -30.60 0.03
N PRO A 110 9.19 -29.77 -0.56
CA PRO A 110 10.58 -29.69 -0.14
C PRO A 110 10.68 -29.24 1.32
N GLN A 111 11.39 -30.03 2.14
CA GLN A 111 11.54 -29.76 3.58
C GLN A 111 13.00 -29.61 4.01
N GLY A 112 13.24 -28.88 5.10
CA GLY A 112 14.56 -28.84 5.72
C GLY A 112 14.66 -27.86 6.89
N HIS A 113 15.78 -27.89 7.60
CA HIS A 113 15.96 -27.16 8.86
C HIS A 113 17.39 -26.62 9.04
N LEU A 114 17.51 -25.58 9.86
CA LEU A 114 18.80 -25.03 10.27
C LEU A 114 19.51 -26.01 11.24
N MET A 115 20.80 -26.24 11.01
CA MET A 115 21.61 -27.26 11.71
C MET A 115 22.48 -26.70 12.83
N TYR A 116 22.50 -25.39 13.04
CA TYR A 116 23.38 -24.80 14.04
C TYR A 116 23.01 -25.35 15.43
N ALA A 117 23.99 -25.90 16.16
CA ALA A 117 23.77 -26.61 17.43
C ALA A 117 24.32 -25.86 18.66
N GLY A 118 24.75 -24.60 18.51
CA GLY A 118 25.38 -23.84 19.59
C GLY A 118 26.82 -24.28 19.91
N LYS A 119 27.35 -23.72 21.00
CA LYS A 119 28.71 -23.99 21.53
C LYS A 119 28.65 -24.52 22.96
N ALA A 120 29.82 -24.76 23.55
CA ALA A 120 29.95 -25.37 24.88
C ALA A 120 29.41 -24.48 26.00
N THR A 121 29.44 -23.15 25.83
CA THR A 121 28.84 -22.20 26.76
C THR A 121 27.84 -21.29 26.07
N GLU A 122 26.99 -20.67 26.88
CA GLU A 122 26.04 -19.65 26.45
C GLU A 122 26.77 -18.49 25.76
N GLU A 123 27.78 -17.91 26.41
CA GLU A 123 28.52 -16.75 25.87
C GLU A 123 29.18 -17.07 24.54
N GLN A 124 29.75 -18.27 24.40
CA GLN A 124 30.34 -18.74 23.14
C GLN A 124 29.29 -18.91 22.05
N THR A 125 28.10 -19.38 22.42
CA THR A 125 26.96 -19.54 21.49
C THR A 125 26.49 -18.17 21.00
N LEU A 126 26.26 -17.23 21.92
CA LEU A 126 25.76 -15.89 21.59
C LEU A 126 26.77 -15.07 20.79
N GLU A 127 28.07 -15.17 21.09
CA GLU A 127 29.10 -14.48 20.31
C GLU A 127 29.27 -15.09 18.91
N GLU A 128 29.14 -16.41 18.77
CA GLU A 128 29.15 -17.02 17.43
C GLU A 128 27.89 -16.63 16.63
N LEU A 129 26.71 -16.58 17.26
CA LEU A 129 25.49 -16.05 16.60
C LEU A 129 25.67 -14.60 16.16
N ASN A 130 26.28 -13.75 16.99
CA ASN A 130 26.62 -12.37 16.64
C ASN A 130 27.46 -12.32 15.35
N ILE A 131 28.50 -13.14 15.27
CA ILE A 131 29.38 -13.23 14.08
C ILE A 131 28.59 -13.75 12.87
N LEU A 132 27.85 -14.85 13.03
CA LEU A 132 27.14 -15.52 11.93
C LEU A 132 26.00 -14.69 11.34
N LEU A 133 25.23 -14.00 12.17
CA LEU A 133 24.03 -13.28 11.76
C LEU A 133 24.30 -11.82 11.40
N THR A 134 25.27 -11.18 12.04
CA THR A 134 25.47 -9.72 11.87
C THR A 134 26.90 -9.35 11.46
N GLY A 135 27.82 -10.32 11.40
CA GLY A 135 29.24 -10.05 11.21
C GLY A 135 29.91 -9.49 12.47
N GLY A 136 29.37 -9.76 13.66
CA GLY A 136 29.91 -9.29 14.93
C GLY A 136 29.45 -7.88 15.33
N ARG A 137 28.40 -7.36 14.68
CA ARG A 137 27.98 -5.96 14.80
C ARG A 137 26.95 -5.68 15.90
N LEU A 138 26.39 -6.70 16.56
CA LEU A 138 25.40 -6.47 17.62
C LEU A 138 25.94 -5.48 18.65
N SER A 139 25.19 -4.39 18.87
CA SER A 139 25.45 -3.43 19.94
C SER A 139 25.28 -4.06 21.32
N ASP A 140 25.84 -3.45 22.37
CA ASP A 140 25.70 -3.98 23.74
C ASP A 140 24.24 -4.10 24.18
N SER A 141 23.39 -3.14 23.76
CA SER A 141 21.94 -3.21 23.97
C SER A 141 21.32 -4.40 23.23
N ALA A 142 21.67 -4.62 21.95
CA ALA A 142 21.15 -5.73 21.18
C ALA A 142 21.64 -7.09 21.74
N LYS A 143 22.91 -7.19 22.14
CA LYS A 143 23.46 -8.38 22.82
C LYS A 143 22.69 -8.71 24.08
N SER A 144 22.36 -7.70 24.89
CA SER A 144 21.57 -7.88 26.11
C SER A 144 20.17 -8.41 25.82
N ILE A 145 19.52 -7.93 24.75
CA ILE A 145 18.20 -8.40 24.34
C ILE A 145 18.26 -9.84 23.81
N VAL A 146 19.25 -10.15 22.97
CA VAL A 146 19.45 -11.51 22.45
C VAL A 146 19.75 -12.50 23.58
N LYS A 147 20.56 -12.09 24.57
CA LYS A 147 20.80 -12.88 25.78
C LYS A 147 19.50 -13.09 26.56
N LEU A 148 18.72 -12.03 26.79
CA LEU A 148 17.46 -12.14 27.52
C LEU A 148 16.50 -13.13 26.83
N ALA A 149 16.39 -13.07 25.50
CA ALA A 149 15.59 -14.02 24.74
C ALA A 149 16.09 -15.47 24.85
N TYR A 150 17.41 -15.67 24.95
CA TYR A 150 18.00 -16.99 25.22
C TYR A 150 17.63 -17.49 26.62
N ASP A 151 17.81 -16.64 27.64
CA ASP A 151 17.62 -16.98 29.05
C ASP A 151 16.15 -17.26 29.41
N GLU A 152 15.21 -16.51 28.81
CA GLU A 152 13.77 -16.63 29.06
C GLU A 152 13.09 -17.71 28.21
N ALA A 153 13.82 -18.31 27.26
CA ALA A 153 13.27 -19.33 26.38
C ALA A 153 12.91 -20.61 27.15
N GLN A 154 11.93 -21.34 26.60
CA GLN A 154 11.64 -22.70 27.08
C GLN A 154 12.83 -23.62 26.83
N ALA A 155 13.02 -24.59 27.72
CA ALA A 155 14.12 -25.56 27.63
C ALA A 155 14.14 -26.24 26.25
N GLY A 156 15.29 -26.19 25.57
CA GLY A 156 15.48 -26.72 24.21
C GLY A 156 15.12 -25.75 23.07
N HIS A 157 14.68 -24.52 23.38
CA HIS A 157 14.36 -23.47 22.42
C HIS A 157 15.26 -22.24 22.49
N GLU A 158 16.24 -22.23 23.39
CA GLU A 158 17.11 -21.10 23.72
C GLU A 158 17.84 -20.58 22.48
N LEU A 159 18.40 -21.49 21.68
CA LEU A 159 19.12 -21.12 20.47
C LEU A 159 18.22 -20.47 19.42
N LYS A 160 17.01 -21.00 19.22
CA LYS A 160 16.03 -20.48 18.27
C LYS A 160 15.53 -19.10 18.71
N ALA A 161 15.32 -18.91 20.02
CA ALA A 161 14.95 -17.62 20.58
C ALA A 161 16.04 -16.57 20.36
N ALA A 162 17.30 -16.90 20.66
CA ALA A 162 18.42 -15.99 20.38
C ALA A 162 18.57 -15.64 18.88
N GLN A 163 18.41 -16.63 18.01
CA GLN A 163 18.45 -16.41 16.56
C GLN A 163 17.36 -15.45 16.09
N PHE A 164 16.12 -15.63 16.54
CA PHE A 164 15.02 -14.77 16.11
C PHE A 164 15.10 -13.38 16.73
N ALA A 165 15.51 -13.26 17.99
CA ALA A 165 15.81 -11.97 18.62
C ALA A 165 16.86 -11.19 17.81
N ALA A 166 17.95 -11.85 17.41
CA ALA A 166 18.98 -11.25 16.58
C ALA A 166 18.46 -10.86 15.18
N ALA A 167 17.61 -11.70 14.58
CA ALA A 167 17.02 -11.44 13.27
C ALA A 167 16.08 -10.21 13.25
N MET A 168 15.53 -9.80 14.39
CA MET A 168 14.69 -8.60 14.50
C MET A 168 15.49 -7.31 14.75
N THR A 169 16.80 -7.37 15.01
CA THR A 169 17.56 -6.17 15.34
C THR A 169 17.95 -5.36 14.10
N ALA A 170 18.24 -4.08 14.30
CA ALA A 170 18.72 -3.21 13.22
C ALA A 170 20.02 -3.71 12.60
N GLU A 171 20.90 -4.33 13.40
CA GLU A 171 22.17 -4.88 12.94
C GLU A 171 21.98 -6.01 11.93
N PHE A 172 20.97 -6.87 12.10
CA PHE A 172 20.67 -7.89 11.11
C PHE A 172 20.10 -7.29 9.82
N ASN A 173 19.21 -6.31 9.96
CA ASN A 173 18.39 -5.82 8.86
C ASN A 173 18.99 -4.65 8.08
N THR A 174 20.12 -4.09 8.53
CA THR A 174 20.71 -2.90 7.92
C THR A 174 22.22 -3.01 7.77
N VAL A 175 22.76 -2.25 6.81
CA VAL A 175 24.19 -2.16 6.52
C VAL A 175 24.87 -1.04 7.31
N GLY A 176 26.13 -1.29 7.68
CA GLY A 176 26.94 -0.34 8.44
C GLY A 176 26.80 -0.46 9.96
N PRO A 177 27.54 0.36 10.73
CA PRO A 177 27.44 0.37 12.18
C PRO A 177 26.09 0.97 12.62
N PRO A 178 25.36 0.37 13.57
CA PRO A 178 24.05 0.85 14.01
C PRO A 178 24.11 2.15 14.82
N LEU A 179 25.27 2.47 15.41
CA LEU A 179 25.49 3.68 16.22
C LEU A 179 24.41 3.89 17.29
N ALA A 180 24.15 2.86 18.11
CA ALA A 180 23.16 2.94 19.19
C ALA A 180 23.47 4.13 20.13
N THR A 181 22.43 4.85 20.54
CA THR A 181 22.54 6.03 21.38
C THR A 181 21.88 5.79 22.74
N PRO A 182 22.24 6.56 23.79
CA PRO A 182 21.57 6.47 25.09
C PRO A 182 20.12 6.98 25.10
N ALA A 183 19.68 7.66 24.04
CA ALA A 183 18.32 8.18 23.96
C ALA A 183 17.33 7.04 23.70
N THR A 184 16.19 7.09 24.39
CA THR A 184 15.09 6.13 24.18
C THR A 184 14.02 6.70 23.26
N ARG A 185 13.52 5.86 22.35
CA ARG A 185 12.35 6.18 21.54
C ARG A 185 11.13 6.27 22.45
N GLN A 186 10.36 7.33 22.28
CA GLN A 186 9.09 7.47 22.98
C GLN A 186 8.03 6.61 22.30
N PRO A 187 7.08 6.03 23.05
CA PRO A 187 5.95 5.34 22.46
C PRO A 187 5.19 6.24 21.48
N ILE A 188 4.56 5.65 20.47
CA ILE A 188 3.70 6.38 19.55
C ILE A 188 2.57 7.02 20.37
N GLN A 189 2.47 8.35 20.35
CA GLN A 189 1.29 9.02 20.88
C GLN A 189 0.12 8.77 19.95
N ASN A 190 -0.94 8.17 20.49
CA ASN A 190 -2.21 8.04 19.76
C ASN A 190 -2.72 9.43 19.36
N ALA A 191 -3.36 9.50 18.18
CA ALA A 191 -4.00 10.73 17.70
C ALA A 191 -4.93 11.31 18.77
N VAL A 192 -5.08 12.64 18.76
CA VAL A 192 -6.03 13.36 19.63
C VAL A 192 -7.39 12.68 19.50
N GLY A 193 -7.91 12.15 20.61
CA GLY A 193 -9.20 11.45 20.63
C GLY A 193 -10.33 12.33 20.09
N SER A 194 -11.38 11.72 19.54
CA SER A 194 -12.53 12.44 19.00
C SER A 194 -13.10 13.43 20.01
N GLY A 195 -13.42 14.64 19.54
CA GLY A 195 -14.21 15.63 20.27
C GLY A 195 -15.72 15.43 20.10
N GLY A 196 -16.16 14.25 19.66
CA GLY A 196 -17.56 13.91 19.41
C GLY A 196 -18.15 14.52 18.14
N LYS A 197 -17.33 14.97 17.17
CA LYS A 197 -17.83 15.63 15.96
C LYS A 197 -18.36 14.61 14.93
N PRO A 198 -19.34 14.99 14.08
CA PRO A 198 -19.89 14.08 13.08
C PRO A 198 -18.83 13.54 12.13
N TYR A 199 -18.87 12.24 11.85
CA TYR A 199 -17.94 11.57 10.96
C TYR A 199 -18.10 12.00 9.49
N LYS A 200 -16.99 12.11 8.76
CA LYS A 200 -16.94 12.25 7.29
C LYS A 200 -15.76 11.47 6.71
N ALA A 201 -15.91 10.93 5.51
CA ALA A 201 -14.83 10.26 4.80
C ALA A 201 -14.73 10.66 3.32
N LEU A 202 -13.49 10.66 2.81
CA LEU A 202 -13.19 10.76 1.39
C LEU A 202 -12.51 9.46 0.93
N VAL A 203 -13.04 8.84 -0.11
CA VAL A 203 -12.47 7.64 -0.74
C VAL A 203 -12.03 7.99 -2.15
N LEU A 204 -10.73 7.95 -2.44
CA LEU A 204 -10.19 8.11 -3.78
C LEU A 204 -9.92 6.75 -4.41
N ILE A 205 -10.54 6.48 -5.56
CA ILE A 205 -10.19 5.37 -6.44
C ILE A 205 -9.21 5.90 -7.50
N TYR A 206 -8.00 5.38 -7.49
CA TYR A 206 -6.97 5.77 -8.45
C TYR A 206 -6.89 4.77 -9.60
N LEU A 207 -7.14 5.26 -10.82
CA LEU A 207 -7.24 4.51 -12.07
C LEU A 207 -5.90 4.53 -12.82
N THR A 208 -4.96 3.70 -12.39
CA THR A 208 -3.58 3.75 -12.90
C THR A 208 -3.48 3.24 -14.34
N GLY A 209 -2.88 4.06 -15.21
CA GLY A 209 -2.62 3.73 -16.60
C GLY A 209 -3.16 4.75 -17.60
N GLY A 210 -3.68 5.89 -17.15
CA GLY A 210 -4.19 6.91 -18.06
C GLY A 210 -5.59 6.60 -18.58
N ALA A 211 -6.57 6.46 -17.68
CA ALA A 211 -7.94 6.13 -18.00
C ALA A 211 -8.53 7.00 -19.12
N ASP A 212 -9.09 6.36 -20.14
CA ASP A 212 -9.71 7.02 -21.29
C ASP A 212 -11.04 7.69 -20.94
N SER A 213 -10.95 8.89 -20.37
CA SER A 213 -12.12 9.68 -19.96
C SER A 213 -13.06 10.03 -21.11
N TRP A 214 -12.58 10.04 -22.36
CA TRP A 214 -13.42 10.29 -23.55
C TRP A 214 -14.42 9.17 -23.81
N ASN A 215 -14.15 7.95 -23.34
CA ASN A 215 -15.07 6.83 -23.40
C ASN A 215 -15.77 6.56 -22.04
N LEU A 216 -15.60 7.41 -21.02
CA LEU A 216 -16.40 7.38 -19.79
C LEU A 216 -17.70 8.18 -19.92
N LEU A 217 -17.57 9.42 -20.42
CA LEU A 217 -18.67 10.37 -20.56
C LEU A 217 -18.58 11.05 -21.93
N VAL A 218 -19.54 10.74 -22.80
CA VAL A 218 -19.56 11.18 -24.21
C VAL A 218 -20.64 12.24 -24.39
N PRO A 219 -20.37 13.38 -25.06
CA PRO A 219 -21.42 14.36 -25.37
C PRO A 219 -22.46 13.75 -26.31
N GLN A 220 -23.74 14.10 -26.12
CA GLN A 220 -24.84 13.66 -26.98
C GLN A 220 -25.78 14.83 -27.29
N GLY A 221 -26.60 14.68 -28.33
CA GLY A 221 -27.65 15.65 -28.67
C GLY A 221 -27.13 17.04 -29.07
N CYS A 222 -25.89 17.13 -29.54
CA CYS A 222 -25.20 18.36 -29.94
C CYS A 222 -24.08 18.05 -30.95
N ASP A 223 -23.54 19.09 -31.60
CA ASP A 223 -22.49 18.97 -32.63
C ASP A 223 -21.19 18.32 -32.11
N LEU A 224 -20.90 18.44 -30.80
CA LEU A 224 -19.73 17.82 -30.18
C LEU A 224 -19.70 16.29 -30.29
N TYR A 225 -20.85 15.63 -30.44
CA TYR A 225 -20.88 14.19 -30.67
C TYR A 225 -20.28 13.82 -32.03
N GLN A 226 -20.59 14.60 -33.07
CA GLN A 226 -20.03 14.36 -34.40
C GLN A 226 -18.52 14.65 -34.41
N GLU A 227 -18.07 15.73 -33.77
CA GLU A 227 -16.64 16.01 -33.60
C GLU A 227 -15.91 14.89 -32.86
N TYR A 228 -16.51 14.37 -31.77
CA TYR A 228 -16.00 13.20 -31.06
C TYR A 228 -15.86 12.01 -32.01
N LYS A 229 -16.89 11.67 -32.79
CA LYS A 229 -16.83 10.54 -33.74
C LYS A 229 -15.75 10.73 -34.80
N ASP A 230 -15.64 11.92 -35.36
CA ASP A 230 -14.69 12.22 -36.45
C ASP A 230 -13.23 12.09 -35.99
N VAL A 231 -12.93 12.51 -34.75
CA VAL A 231 -11.58 12.39 -34.18
C VAL A 231 -11.32 10.99 -33.62
N ARG A 232 -12.30 10.42 -32.90
CA ARG A 232 -12.17 9.14 -32.17
C ARG A 232 -12.22 7.91 -33.07
N LYS A 233 -12.88 8.02 -34.23
CA LYS A 233 -12.94 7.00 -35.30
C LYS A 233 -13.37 5.63 -34.78
N ASP A 234 -12.52 4.63 -34.92
CA ASP A 234 -12.71 3.23 -34.51
C ASP A 234 -12.96 3.06 -33.01
N LEU A 235 -12.45 3.99 -32.19
CA LEU A 235 -12.65 3.98 -30.74
C LEU A 235 -13.95 4.68 -30.29
N ALA A 236 -14.68 5.34 -31.19
CA ALA A 236 -15.89 6.06 -30.85
C ALA A 236 -16.98 5.11 -30.32
N LEU A 237 -17.67 5.53 -29.26
CA LEU A 237 -18.86 4.84 -28.74
C LEU A 237 -20.11 5.30 -29.51
N GLU A 238 -20.98 4.36 -29.85
CA GLU A 238 -22.28 4.64 -30.47
C GLU A 238 -23.37 4.82 -29.40
N PRO A 239 -24.57 5.34 -29.73
CA PRO A 239 -25.59 5.62 -28.71
C PRO A 239 -26.06 4.38 -27.94
N HIS A 240 -25.92 3.18 -28.50
CA HIS A 240 -26.27 1.92 -27.81
C HIS A 240 -25.21 1.46 -26.81
N ASP A 241 -23.99 2.01 -26.88
CA ASP A 241 -22.92 1.78 -25.90
C ASP A 241 -23.05 2.69 -24.67
N LEU A 242 -24.03 3.59 -24.68
CA LEU A 242 -24.13 4.72 -23.76
C LEU A 242 -25.48 4.75 -23.03
N LEU A 243 -25.44 5.16 -21.77
CA LEU A 243 -26.59 5.43 -20.92
C LEU A 243 -26.81 6.94 -20.85
N GLY A 244 -27.89 7.42 -21.46
CA GLY A 244 -28.19 8.84 -21.52
C GLY A 244 -28.44 9.48 -20.16
N VAL A 245 -27.88 10.67 -19.96
CA VAL A 245 -28.11 11.57 -18.83
C VAL A 245 -28.29 13.01 -19.33
N THR A 246 -29.06 13.80 -18.57
CA THR A 246 -29.34 15.20 -18.89
C THR A 246 -28.69 16.12 -17.88
N THR A 247 -28.15 17.25 -18.35
CA THR A 247 -27.51 18.26 -17.50
C THR A 247 -27.92 19.67 -17.91
N THR A 248 -27.66 20.64 -17.05
CA THR A 248 -27.94 22.07 -17.29
C THR A 248 -26.66 22.89 -17.16
N GLY A 249 -26.53 23.95 -17.96
CA GLY A 249 -25.39 24.87 -17.88
C GLY A 249 -24.09 24.35 -18.51
N GLN A 250 -24.16 23.27 -19.29
CA GLN A 250 -23.05 22.74 -20.10
C GLN A 250 -23.29 23.02 -21.58
N VAL A 251 -22.25 22.84 -22.42
CA VAL A 251 -22.34 23.06 -23.88
C VAL A 251 -23.38 22.14 -24.52
N CYS A 252 -23.45 20.89 -24.05
CA CYS A 252 -24.50 19.95 -24.42
C CYS A 252 -25.45 19.75 -23.25
N SER A 253 -26.74 19.63 -23.52
CA SER A 253 -27.74 19.31 -22.49
C SER A 253 -27.87 17.80 -22.24
N GLN A 254 -27.28 16.97 -23.11
CA GLN A 254 -27.28 15.52 -23.03
C GLN A 254 -25.85 14.97 -23.09
N TYR A 255 -25.60 13.93 -22.30
CA TYR A 255 -24.37 13.15 -22.31
C TYR A 255 -24.72 11.67 -22.17
N GLY A 256 -23.81 10.80 -22.60
CA GLY A 256 -23.88 9.36 -22.42
C GLY A 256 -22.81 8.88 -21.46
N ILE A 257 -23.18 8.16 -20.42
CA ILE A 257 -22.25 7.42 -19.55
C ILE A 257 -22.01 6.04 -20.17
N HIS A 258 -20.79 5.51 -20.16
CA HIS A 258 -20.51 4.16 -20.65
C HIS A 258 -21.47 3.10 -20.04
N ASN A 259 -21.99 2.17 -20.85
CA ASN A 259 -23.02 1.20 -20.44
C ASN A 259 -22.64 0.27 -19.27
N SER A 260 -21.37 -0.10 -19.13
CA SER A 260 -20.84 -0.83 -17.97
C SER A 260 -21.00 -0.10 -16.62
N LEU A 261 -21.31 1.21 -16.60
CA LEU A 261 -21.47 2.02 -15.38
C LEU A 261 -22.95 2.25 -15.00
N SER A 262 -23.79 1.23 -15.17
CA SER A 262 -25.23 1.31 -14.92
C SER A 262 -25.61 1.72 -13.49
N PHE A 263 -24.84 1.31 -12.48
CA PHE A 263 -25.05 1.71 -11.09
C PHE A 263 -24.68 3.18 -10.86
N ALA A 264 -23.55 3.63 -11.42
CA ALA A 264 -23.15 5.04 -11.32
C ALA A 264 -24.16 5.97 -12.02
N LYS A 265 -24.74 5.54 -13.15
CA LYS A 265 -25.88 6.22 -13.79
C LYS A 265 -27.07 6.30 -12.82
N GLY A 266 -27.43 5.20 -12.17
CA GLY A 266 -28.49 5.17 -11.17
C GLY A 266 -28.25 6.17 -10.02
N LEU A 267 -27.02 6.31 -9.53
CA LEU A 267 -26.66 7.32 -8.53
C LEU A 267 -26.82 8.75 -9.08
N TYR A 268 -26.47 8.99 -10.33
CA TYR A 268 -26.65 10.29 -10.98
C TYR A 268 -28.14 10.68 -11.06
N ASP A 269 -29.00 9.75 -11.46
CA ASP A 269 -30.45 9.98 -11.58
C ASP A 269 -31.10 10.43 -10.27
N VAL A 270 -30.63 9.88 -9.15
CA VAL A 270 -31.14 10.21 -7.81
C VAL A 270 -30.39 11.38 -7.16
N GLY A 271 -29.48 12.03 -7.88
CA GLY A 271 -28.71 13.20 -7.40
C GLY A 271 -27.60 12.86 -6.40
N GLU A 272 -27.17 11.60 -6.32
CA GLU A 272 -26.08 11.13 -5.44
C GLU A 272 -24.73 11.00 -6.16
N ALA A 273 -24.65 11.30 -7.46
CA ALA A 273 -23.40 11.36 -8.20
C ALA A 273 -23.33 12.59 -9.11
N ALA A 274 -22.11 13.06 -9.38
CA ALA A 274 -21.83 14.14 -10.29
C ALA A 274 -20.58 13.83 -11.11
N TRP A 275 -20.55 14.33 -12.34
CA TRP A 275 -19.38 14.27 -13.21
C TRP A 275 -18.72 15.63 -13.29
N VAL A 276 -17.39 15.65 -13.19
CA VAL A 276 -16.58 16.86 -13.37
C VAL A 276 -15.72 16.66 -14.61
N THR A 277 -15.95 17.48 -15.62
CA THR A 277 -15.23 17.44 -16.90
C THR A 277 -14.09 18.46 -16.91
N ASN A 278 -13.21 18.35 -17.92
CA ASN A 278 -12.06 19.25 -18.10
C ASN A 278 -11.12 19.30 -16.89
N ILE A 279 -10.94 18.16 -16.24
CA ILE A 279 -9.97 17.99 -15.15
C ILE A 279 -8.63 17.53 -15.70
N GLY A 280 -7.55 17.99 -15.10
CA GLY A 280 -6.19 17.60 -15.46
C GLY A 280 -5.16 18.32 -14.60
N ASN A 281 -3.95 17.78 -14.57
CA ASN A 281 -2.84 18.40 -13.85
C ASN A 281 -2.37 19.64 -14.61
N LEU A 282 -2.48 20.81 -13.97
CA LEU A 282 -1.91 22.06 -14.46
C LEU A 282 -1.17 22.75 -13.31
N PRO A 283 0.10 23.13 -13.50
CA PRO A 283 0.85 23.82 -12.44
C PRO A 283 0.45 25.30 -12.32
N ALA A 284 -0.10 25.87 -13.39
CA ALA A 284 -0.67 27.21 -13.46
C ALA A 284 -1.69 27.27 -14.62
N PRO A 285 -2.62 28.25 -14.61
CA PRO A 285 -3.43 28.55 -15.79
C PRO A 285 -2.54 28.81 -17.03
N THR A 286 -2.92 28.26 -18.18
CA THR A 286 -2.12 28.32 -19.43
C THR A 286 -3.02 28.46 -20.65
N THR A 287 -2.45 28.78 -21.80
CA THR A 287 -3.12 28.81 -23.11
C THR A 287 -2.53 27.74 -24.04
N LYS A 288 -3.23 27.36 -25.11
CA LYS A 288 -2.67 26.43 -26.11
C LYS A 288 -1.37 26.96 -26.70
N ASP A 289 -1.30 28.24 -27.03
CA ASP A 289 -0.10 28.83 -27.66
C ASP A 289 1.08 28.89 -26.68
N GLY A 290 0.85 29.33 -25.44
CA GLY A 290 1.87 29.35 -24.39
C GLY A 290 2.31 27.93 -23.98
N PHE A 291 1.37 26.98 -23.97
CA PHE A 291 1.69 25.57 -23.83
C PHE A 291 2.54 25.10 -24.99
N MET A 292 2.17 25.29 -26.26
CA MET A 292 2.92 24.76 -27.41
C MET A 292 4.30 25.41 -27.60
N SER A 293 4.42 26.72 -27.35
CA SER A 293 5.68 27.47 -27.44
C SER A 293 6.67 27.12 -26.32
N GLY A 294 6.17 26.60 -25.19
CA GLY A 294 6.98 26.28 -24.01
C GLY A 294 7.30 27.47 -23.14
N THR A 295 6.60 28.60 -23.32
CA THR A 295 6.76 29.79 -22.47
C THR A 295 6.04 29.66 -21.13
N ASP A 296 4.95 28.87 -21.09
CA ASP A 296 4.17 28.66 -19.87
C ASP A 296 4.74 27.50 -19.03
N MET A 297 4.52 27.56 -17.71
CA MET A 297 4.91 26.47 -16.82
C MET A 297 4.12 25.20 -17.15
N ARG A 298 4.83 24.08 -17.33
CA ARG A 298 4.25 22.76 -17.58
C ARG A 298 4.56 21.81 -16.44
N CYS A 299 3.77 20.74 -16.32
CA CYS A 299 4.14 19.62 -15.48
C CYS A 299 5.50 19.05 -15.92
N ARG A 300 6.30 18.59 -14.97
CA ARG A 300 7.55 17.87 -15.27
C ARG A 300 7.22 16.54 -15.94
N ASN A 301 8.09 16.10 -16.85
CA ASN A 301 8.06 14.78 -17.48
C ASN A 301 6.64 14.37 -17.91
N MET A 302 5.98 15.25 -18.67
CA MET A 302 4.67 14.93 -19.25
C MET A 302 4.75 13.61 -20.03
N PHE A 303 3.66 12.84 -20.01
CA PHE A 303 3.53 11.52 -20.61
C PHE A 303 4.27 10.37 -19.90
N ALA A 304 5.09 10.65 -18.88
CA ALA A 304 5.62 9.60 -18.00
C ALA A 304 4.56 9.24 -16.95
N HIS A 305 4.01 8.02 -17.03
CA HIS A 305 2.97 7.53 -16.09
C HIS A 305 3.33 7.84 -14.63
N HIS A 306 4.56 7.53 -14.23
CA HIS A 306 4.98 7.65 -12.84
C HIS A 306 5.04 9.10 -12.33
N ASP A 307 5.66 10.02 -13.09
CA ASP A 307 5.73 11.43 -12.70
C ASP A 307 4.33 12.08 -12.72
N GLN A 308 3.47 11.69 -13.66
CA GLN A 308 2.10 12.17 -13.70
C GLN A 308 1.23 11.56 -12.59
N GLN A 309 1.50 10.33 -12.16
CA GLN A 309 0.85 9.73 -11.00
C GLN A 309 1.18 10.50 -9.73
N VAL A 310 2.47 10.77 -9.50
CA VAL A 310 2.92 11.59 -8.37
C VAL A 310 2.35 13.00 -8.47
N GLY A 311 2.38 13.62 -9.65
CA GLY A 311 1.79 14.93 -9.90
C GLY A 311 0.29 14.96 -9.58
N GLY A 312 -0.45 13.93 -9.95
CA GLY A 312 -1.88 13.80 -9.66
C GLY A 312 -2.19 13.55 -8.18
N GLN A 313 -1.39 12.71 -7.51
CA GLN A 313 -1.59 12.39 -6.09
C GLN A 313 -1.16 13.52 -5.14
N THR A 314 -0.19 14.34 -5.56
CA THR A 314 0.30 15.50 -4.79
C THR A 314 -0.38 16.80 -5.23
N LEU A 315 -1.00 16.85 -6.41
CA LEU A 315 -1.44 18.07 -7.13
C LEU A 315 -0.30 19.10 -7.30
N LYS A 316 0.92 18.60 -7.48
CA LYS A 316 2.15 19.39 -7.61
C LYS A 316 3.01 18.86 -8.76
N CYS A 317 2.42 18.72 -9.93
CA CYS A 317 3.07 18.12 -11.11
C CYS A 317 4.31 18.88 -11.63
N GLN A 318 4.55 20.12 -11.20
CA GLN A 318 5.79 20.87 -11.48
C GLN A 318 6.97 20.46 -10.60
N GLU A 319 6.72 19.71 -9.53
CA GLU A 319 7.72 19.18 -8.62
C GLU A 319 7.97 17.71 -8.94
N LEU A 320 9.22 17.27 -8.82
CA LEU A 320 9.59 15.87 -8.93
C LEU A 320 9.50 15.22 -7.55
N GLY A 321 9.19 13.93 -7.51
CA GLY A 321 9.14 13.18 -6.26
C GLY A 321 7.99 13.57 -5.34
N THR A 322 8.09 13.12 -4.10
CA THR A 322 6.99 13.11 -3.13
C THR A 322 7.12 14.13 -2.02
N ALA A 323 8.11 15.03 -2.08
CA ALA A 323 8.40 16.00 -1.04
C ALA A 323 7.22 16.92 -0.68
N SER A 324 6.34 17.17 -1.65
CA SER A 324 5.12 17.97 -1.47
C SER A 324 4.00 17.25 -0.71
N MET A 325 4.16 15.95 -0.43
CA MET A 325 3.19 15.09 0.22
C MET A 325 1.85 14.96 -0.56
N GLY A 326 1.10 13.92 -0.24
CA GLY A 326 -0.16 13.61 -0.90
C GLY A 326 -1.28 14.56 -0.48
N VAL A 327 -2.27 14.71 -1.36
CA VAL A 327 -3.43 15.57 -1.09
C VAL A 327 -4.27 15.03 0.06
N GLY A 328 -4.49 13.70 0.14
CA GLY A 328 -5.23 13.06 1.23
C GLY A 328 -4.59 13.35 2.60
N GLY A 329 -3.29 13.07 2.72
CA GLY A 329 -2.54 13.37 3.95
C GLY A 329 -2.47 14.86 4.28
N ARG A 330 -2.27 15.74 3.29
CA ARG A 330 -2.31 17.20 3.51
C ARG A 330 -3.69 17.72 3.94
N MET A 331 -4.77 17.13 3.43
CA MET A 331 -6.12 17.44 3.93
C MET A 331 -6.29 17.00 5.38
N ALA A 332 -5.82 15.80 5.72
CA ALA A 332 -5.85 15.30 7.09
C ALA A 332 -5.05 16.21 8.05
N ASP A 333 -3.86 16.66 7.65
CA ASP A 333 -3.05 17.62 8.42
C ASP A 333 -3.80 18.92 8.69
N LYS A 334 -4.39 19.51 7.64
CA LYS A 334 -5.10 20.78 7.77
C LYS A 334 -6.33 20.68 8.65
N LEU A 335 -7.02 19.53 8.65
CA LEU A 335 -8.16 19.30 9.52
C LEU A 335 -7.74 19.03 10.97
N ALA A 336 -6.64 18.30 11.19
CA ALA A 336 -6.11 18.04 12.53
C ALA A 336 -5.54 19.30 13.20
N GLN A 337 -4.86 20.16 12.43
CA GLN A 337 -4.24 21.40 12.92
C GLN A 337 -5.15 22.62 12.84
N GLY A 338 -6.31 22.48 12.19
CA GLY A 338 -7.29 23.55 12.08
C GLY A 338 -7.91 23.92 13.42
N SER A 339 -8.65 25.03 13.45
CA SER A 339 -9.31 25.53 14.67
C SER A 339 -10.26 24.52 15.32
N GLN A 340 -10.82 23.59 14.53
CA GLN A 340 -11.73 22.54 15.00
C GLN A 340 -11.00 21.31 15.53
N GLN A 341 -9.71 21.13 15.22
CA GLN A 341 -8.88 20.00 15.65
C GLN A 341 -9.59 18.65 15.46
N PHE A 342 -9.82 18.26 14.21
CA PHE A 342 -10.48 16.98 13.92
C PHE A 342 -9.53 15.82 14.19
N SER A 343 -10.04 14.72 14.76
CA SER A 343 -9.33 13.44 14.74
C SER A 343 -9.36 12.90 13.31
N THR A 344 -8.18 12.79 12.69
CA THR A 344 -8.04 12.42 11.27
C THR A 344 -7.20 11.16 11.12
N THR A 345 -7.53 10.34 10.12
CA THR A 345 -6.61 9.30 9.64
C THR A 345 -6.55 9.29 8.12
N SER A 346 -5.43 8.82 7.59
CA SER A 346 -5.20 8.70 6.16
C SER A 346 -4.67 7.31 5.85
N VAL A 347 -5.48 6.54 5.14
CA VAL A 347 -5.28 5.10 4.94
C VAL A 347 -5.05 4.83 3.45
N SER A 348 -4.12 3.94 3.14
CA SER A 348 -3.87 3.44 1.80
C SER A 348 -4.06 1.93 1.77
N LEU A 349 -4.90 1.48 0.83
CA LEU A 349 -5.08 0.06 0.52
C LEU A 349 -4.19 -0.36 -0.65
N ALA A 350 -3.44 0.58 -1.21
CA ALA A 350 -2.54 0.42 -2.34
C ALA A 350 -1.08 0.69 -1.93
N GLY A 351 -0.63 0.02 -0.86
CA GLY A 351 0.75 0.11 -0.38
C GLY A 351 1.18 1.54 -0.05
N SER A 352 2.39 1.92 -0.47
CA SER A 352 3.02 3.20 -0.13
C SER A 352 2.62 4.38 -1.05
N ALA A 353 1.37 4.42 -1.52
CA ALA A 353 0.84 5.52 -2.33
C ALA A 353 1.01 6.88 -1.62
N VAL A 354 1.58 7.88 -2.33
CA VAL A 354 1.90 9.17 -1.72
C VAL A 354 0.65 9.95 -1.33
N TRP A 355 -0.48 9.75 -2.02
CA TRP A 355 -1.72 10.48 -1.76
C TRP A 355 -2.13 10.49 -0.27
N SER A 356 -1.95 9.38 0.43
CA SER A 356 -2.31 9.27 1.86
C SER A 356 -1.24 9.82 2.81
N GLU A 357 -0.05 10.19 2.36
CA GLU A 357 1.02 10.72 3.21
C GLU A 357 0.88 12.24 3.38
N GLY A 358 0.93 12.72 4.63
CA GLY A 358 0.96 14.14 4.99
C GLY A 358 2.31 14.55 5.58
N PHE A 359 2.43 15.79 6.03
CA PHE A 359 3.59 16.25 6.79
C PHE A 359 3.53 15.84 8.27
N ASN A 360 2.32 15.64 8.81
CA ASN A 360 2.12 15.30 10.22
C ASN A 360 1.22 14.05 10.40
N THR A 361 0.30 13.84 9.47
CA THR A 361 -0.53 12.65 9.37
C THR A 361 0.20 11.66 8.48
N HIS A 362 0.74 10.62 9.08
CA HIS A 362 1.42 9.56 8.35
C HIS A 362 0.41 8.54 7.82
N ARG A 363 0.69 7.99 6.63
CA ARG A 363 -0.17 6.99 5.99
C ARG A 363 -0.20 5.70 6.80
N GLU A 364 -1.41 5.19 7.00
CA GLU A 364 -1.65 3.84 7.49
C GLU A 364 -1.88 2.91 6.30
N VAL A 365 -1.06 1.86 6.16
CA VAL A 365 -1.21 0.90 5.06
C VAL A 365 -1.97 -0.32 5.55
N VAL A 366 -3.03 -0.67 4.83
CA VAL A 366 -3.90 -1.81 5.11
C VAL A 366 -3.92 -2.73 3.90
N ASP A 367 -3.81 -4.05 4.12
CA ASP A 367 -3.88 -5.04 3.05
C ASP A 367 -5.34 -5.27 2.63
N SER A 368 -5.59 -5.46 1.33
CA SER A 368 -6.96 -5.72 0.84
C SER A 368 -7.54 -7.03 1.39
N ARG A 369 -6.69 -7.98 1.81
CA ARG A 369 -7.07 -9.24 2.47
C ARG A 369 -7.49 -9.05 3.93
N GLY A 370 -7.27 -7.88 4.54
CA GLY A 370 -7.60 -7.58 5.93
C GLY A 370 -6.37 -7.48 6.83
N SER A 371 -6.50 -7.78 8.13
CA SER A 371 -5.37 -7.76 9.05
C SER A 371 -4.39 -8.90 8.78
N VAL A 372 -3.15 -8.53 8.48
CA VAL A 372 -2.01 -9.45 8.59
C VAL A 372 -1.41 -9.21 9.97
N THR A 373 -1.47 -10.21 10.86
CA THR A 373 -0.94 -10.11 12.24
C THR A 373 0.35 -10.89 12.41
N PHE A 374 1.20 -10.39 13.31
CA PHE A 374 2.36 -11.16 13.73
C PHE A 374 1.89 -12.24 14.70
N SER A 375 1.94 -13.50 14.25
CA SER A 375 1.34 -14.64 14.96
C SER A 375 1.94 -14.88 16.34
N ALA A 376 3.22 -14.56 16.51
CA ALA A 376 3.94 -14.69 17.78
C ALA A 376 4.07 -13.34 18.53
N TYR A 377 3.19 -12.36 18.26
CA TYR A 377 3.31 -11.02 18.85
C TYR A 377 3.30 -11.05 20.39
N GLU A 378 2.39 -11.79 21.03
CA GLU A 378 2.32 -11.84 22.50
C GLU A 378 3.59 -12.41 23.15
N GLU A 379 4.23 -13.38 22.49
CA GLU A 379 5.51 -13.97 22.91
C GLU A 379 6.66 -12.96 22.77
N TRP A 380 6.65 -12.16 21.70
CA TRP A 380 7.78 -11.31 21.31
C TRP A 380 7.59 -9.82 21.59
N ARG A 381 6.44 -9.36 22.10
CA ARG A 381 6.13 -7.94 22.31
C ARG A 381 7.15 -7.21 23.19
N HIS A 382 7.70 -7.88 24.20
CA HIS A 382 8.72 -7.32 25.09
C HIS A 382 10.07 -7.17 24.38
N ALA A 383 10.50 -8.17 23.63
CA ALA A 383 11.71 -8.10 22.83
C ALA A 383 11.61 -7.03 21.75
N ILE A 384 10.48 -6.97 21.01
CA ILE A 384 10.22 -5.92 20.01
C ILE A 384 10.29 -4.55 20.67
N SER A 385 9.59 -4.35 21.79
CA SER A 385 9.64 -3.08 22.53
C SER A 385 11.06 -2.70 22.95
N ASN A 386 11.87 -3.65 23.42
CA ASN A 386 13.25 -3.38 23.83
C ASN A 386 14.15 -3.06 22.63
N ILE A 387 13.99 -3.76 21.50
CA ILE A 387 14.73 -3.51 20.25
C ILE A 387 14.41 -2.11 19.74
N THR A 388 13.12 -1.77 19.65
CA THR A 388 12.66 -0.52 19.04
C THR A 388 12.80 0.70 19.95
N ALA A 389 13.00 0.49 21.26
CA ALA A 389 13.28 1.57 22.22
C ALA A 389 14.65 2.21 21.98
N VAL A 390 15.60 1.49 21.36
CA VAL A 390 16.93 2.02 21.06
C VAL A 390 16.86 3.01 19.89
N ARG A 391 17.48 4.18 20.08
CA ARG A 391 17.71 5.15 19.00
C ARG A 391 19.07 4.93 18.36
N HIS A 392 19.15 5.15 17.06
CA HIS A 392 20.33 4.91 16.26
C HIS A 392 20.82 6.19 15.57
N GLY A 393 22.13 6.43 15.59
CA GLY A 393 22.77 7.49 14.82
C GLY A 393 22.88 7.16 13.32
N ASN A 394 22.82 5.87 12.97
CA ASN A 394 22.75 5.43 11.58
C ASN A 394 21.30 5.53 11.09
N VAL A 395 21.09 6.28 10.01
CA VAL A 395 19.77 6.55 9.44
C VAL A 395 19.04 5.27 9.02
N TYR A 396 19.73 4.29 8.43
CA TYR A 396 19.11 3.03 8.02
C TYR A 396 18.59 2.25 9.24
N ALA A 397 19.43 2.15 10.28
CA ALA A 397 19.06 1.48 11.53
C ALA A 397 17.91 2.20 12.27
N GLU A 398 17.94 3.54 12.28
CA GLU A 398 16.90 4.36 12.90
C GLU A 398 15.57 4.22 12.17
N CYS A 399 15.58 4.30 10.83
CA CYS A 399 14.38 4.11 10.03
C CYS A 399 13.83 2.68 10.16
N TYR A 400 14.70 1.66 10.21
CA TYR A 400 14.25 0.27 10.37
C TYR A 400 13.55 0.05 11.71
N THR A 401 14.15 0.50 12.81
CA THR A 401 13.57 0.32 14.15
C THR A 401 12.30 1.13 14.35
N ASP A 402 12.21 2.31 13.74
CA ASP A 402 10.98 3.09 13.70
C ASP A 402 9.88 2.38 12.91
N ALA A 403 10.20 1.89 11.71
CA ALA A 403 9.28 1.11 10.87
C ALA A 403 8.81 -0.16 11.59
N LEU A 404 9.73 -0.90 12.22
CA LEU A 404 9.43 -2.12 12.97
C LEU A 404 8.37 -1.87 14.04
N LEU A 405 8.56 -0.85 14.87
CA LEU A 405 7.60 -0.47 15.90
C LEU A 405 6.26 -0.07 15.30
N ASN A 406 6.28 0.92 14.41
CA ASN A 406 5.07 1.54 13.84
C ASN A 406 4.21 0.52 13.11
N HIS A 407 4.83 -0.41 12.38
CA HIS A 407 4.14 -1.37 11.54
C HIS A 407 3.58 -2.55 12.32
N VAL A 408 4.31 -3.05 13.33
CA VAL A 408 3.76 -4.08 14.23
C VAL A 408 2.60 -3.51 15.04
N GLU A 409 2.73 -2.32 15.62
CA GLU A 409 1.65 -1.70 16.39
C GLU A 409 0.42 -1.39 15.52
N LEU A 410 0.62 -0.87 14.31
CA LEU A 410 -0.45 -0.64 13.35
C LEU A 410 -1.17 -1.94 12.98
N SER A 411 -0.42 -3.01 12.67
CA SER A 411 -0.98 -4.33 12.37
C SER A 411 -1.86 -4.86 13.51
N GLN A 412 -1.39 -4.78 14.75
CA GLN A 412 -2.14 -5.23 15.93
C GLN A 412 -3.38 -4.35 16.21
N ARG A 413 -3.29 -3.04 15.96
CA ARG A 413 -4.44 -2.14 16.03
C ARG A 413 -5.49 -2.48 14.97
N MET A 414 -5.06 -2.70 13.73
CA MET A 414 -5.96 -3.02 12.63
C MET A 414 -6.61 -4.38 12.77
N SER A 415 -5.92 -5.39 13.33
CA SER A 415 -6.57 -6.67 13.63
C SER A 415 -7.72 -6.51 14.60
N ARG A 416 -7.50 -5.81 15.72
CA ARG A 416 -8.56 -5.55 16.70
C ARG A 416 -9.75 -4.81 16.09
N VAL A 417 -9.51 -3.93 15.12
CA VAL A 417 -10.59 -3.27 14.37
C VAL A 417 -11.33 -4.28 13.50
N PHE A 418 -10.63 -5.05 12.68
CA PHE A 418 -11.27 -5.96 11.73
C PHE A 418 -11.96 -7.17 12.38
N ASP A 419 -11.40 -7.71 13.46
CA ASP A 419 -11.96 -8.84 14.21
C ASP A 419 -13.31 -8.49 14.87
N ASN A 420 -13.49 -7.20 15.22
CA ASN A 420 -14.71 -6.71 15.86
C ASN A 420 -15.74 -6.12 14.86
N GLN A 421 -15.39 -6.00 13.57
CA GLN A 421 -16.25 -5.37 12.57
C GLN A 421 -16.72 -6.35 11.50
N ALA A 422 -18.00 -6.70 11.58
CA ALA A 422 -18.72 -7.43 10.55
C ALA A 422 -19.43 -6.48 9.59
N LEU A 423 -19.42 -6.85 8.31
CA LEU A 423 -20.23 -6.18 7.28
C LEU A 423 -21.71 -6.46 7.55
N LYS A 424 -22.57 -5.49 7.21
CA LYS A 424 -24.02 -5.52 7.42
C LYS A 424 -24.75 -6.26 6.32
N THR A 425 -24.15 -6.36 5.13
CA THR A 425 -24.72 -7.01 3.96
C THR A 425 -23.98 -8.32 3.62
N ASN A 426 -24.57 -9.11 2.72
CA ASN A 426 -23.85 -10.19 2.03
C ASN A 426 -22.90 -9.59 0.98
N TYR A 427 -21.83 -8.96 1.45
CA TYR A 427 -20.92 -8.17 0.64
C TYR A 427 -20.23 -9.05 -0.43
N PRO A 428 -20.42 -8.78 -1.73
CA PRO A 428 -19.83 -9.59 -2.78
C PRO A 428 -18.33 -9.33 -2.90
N ILE A 429 -17.52 -10.39 -3.01
CA ILE A 429 -16.08 -10.29 -3.26
C ILE A 429 -15.74 -11.04 -4.54
N SER A 430 -15.57 -10.29 -5.64
CA SER A 430 -15.26 -10.84 -6.97
C SER A 430 -13.96 -10.31 -7.57
N SER A 431 -13.46 -9.19 -7.05
CA SER A 431 -12.28 -8.47 -7.52
C SER A 431 -11.41 -7.99 -6.35
N ASN A 432 -10.22 -7.46 -6.67
CA ASN A 432 -9.40 -6.79 -5.66
C ASN A 432 -10.05 -5.49 -5.16
N LEU A 433 -10.73 -4.75 -6.03
CA LEU A 433 -11.41 -3.52 -5.65
C LEU A 433 -12.57 -3.79 -4.68
N ASP A 434 -13.30 -4.90 -4.85
CA ASP A 434 -14.30 -5.34 -3.86
C ASP A 434 -13.67 -5.57 -2.49
N ARG A 435 -12.51 -6.24 -2.45
CA ARG A 435 -11.77 -6.48 -1.21
C ARG A 435 -11.35 -5.16 -0.57
N GLU A 436 -10.76 -4.25 -1.34
CA GLU A 436 -10.36 -2.92 -0.86
C GLU A 436 -11.55 -2.16 -0.27
N PHE A 437 -12.66 -2.03 -1.01
CA PHE A 437 -13.85 -1.37 -0.50
C PHE A 437 -14.45 -2.05 0.73
N SER A 438 -14.40 -3.39 0.82
CA SER A 438 -14.87 -4.11 2.00
C SER A 438 -14.04 -3.75 3.24
N GLN A 439 -12.73 -3.57 3.12
CA GLN A 439 -11.89 -3.10 4.23
C GLN A 439 -12.22 -1.65 4.59
N VAL A 440 -12.42 -0.77 3.60
CA VAL A 440 -12.88 0.60 3.86
C VAL A 440 -14.21 0.61 4.60
N ALA A 441 -15.18 -0.21 4.19
CA ALA A 441 -16.47 -0.32 4.86
C ALA A 441 -16.33 -0.75 6.32
N LYS A 442 -15.46 -1.73 6.62
CA LYS A 442 -15.15 -2.13 8.01
C LYS A 442 -14.49 -1.01 8.81
N LEU A 443 -13.53 -0.29 8.22
CA LEU A 443 -12.85 0.84 8.87
C LEU A 443 -13.84 1.98 9.18
N ILE A 444 -14.74 2.28 8.25
CA ILE A 444 -15.84 3.24 8.44
C ILE A 444 -16.79 2.72 9.53
N GLY A 445 -17.16 1.44 9.52
CA GLY A 445 -17.99 0.81 10.56
C GLY A 445 -17.40 0.98 11.97
N ALA A 446 -16.09 0.81 12.09
CA ALA A 446 -15.32 1.00 13.34
C ALA A 446 -15.01 2.46 13.71
N ARG A 447 -15.52 3.47 12.98
CA ARG A 447 -15.22 4.89 13.23
C ARG A 447 -15.38 5.33 14.69
N VAL A 448 -16.39 4.79 15.38
CA VAL A 448 -16.68 5.11 16.79
C VAL A 448 -15.60 4.54 17.71
N ASP A 449 -15.28 3.25 17.55
CA ASP A 449 -14.25 2.57 18.35
C ASP A 449 -12.85 3.14 18.06
N ARG A 450 -12.59 3.52 16.81
CA ARG A 450 -11.35 4.19 16.38
C ARG A 450 -11.30 5.66 16.84
N GLN A 451 -12.40 6.22 17.34
CA GLN A 451 -12.53 7.63 17.70
C GLN A 451 -12.06 8.60 16.60
N VAL A 452 -12.41 8.30 15.34
CA VAL A 452 -12.02 9.11 14.18
C VAL A 452 -13.19 9.95 13.69
N GLU A 453 -12.90 11.20 13.32
CA GLU A 453 -13.88 12.13 12.78
C GLU A 453 -13.73 12.29 11.27
N ARG A 454 -12.51 12.18 10.73
CA ARG A 454 -12.21 12.39 9.31
C ARG A 454 -11.31 11.28 8.77
N ASP A 455 -11.83 10.46 7.87
CA ASP A 455 -11.01 9.46 7.18
C ASP A 455 -10.74 9.82 5.73
N PHE A 456 -9.54 9.51 5.28
CA PHE A 456 -9.12 9.60 3.88
C PHE A 456 -8.63 8.22 3.44
N PHE A 457 -9.24 7.67 2.40
CA PHE A 457 -8.94 6.32 1.90
C PHE A 457 -8.44 6.39 0.46
N PHE A 458 -7.34 5.70 0.18
CA PHE A 458 -6.80 5.53 -1.16
C PHE A 458 -6.93 4.08 -1.61
N LEU A 459 -7.63 3.88 -2.72
CA LEU A 459 -7.84 2.61 -3.39
C LEU A 459 -7.21 2.64 -4.77
N HIS A 460 -6.92 1.47 -5.32
CA HIS A 460 -6.21 1.35 -6.58
C HIS A 460 -6.86 0.33 -7.50
N LEU A 461 -7.22 0.80 -8.70
CA LEU A 461 -7.68 -0.05 -9.79
C LEU A 461 -6.70 0.10 -10.96
N PRO A 462 -5.75 -0.84 -11.15
CA PRO A 462 -4.81 -0.80 -12.26
C PRO A 462 -5.45 -1.28 -13.57
N GLY A 463 -4.70 -1.14 -14.67
CA GLY A 463 -5.02 -1.77 -15.96
C GLY A 463 -5.46 -0.79 -17.06
N TRP A 464 -5.37 0.52 -16.83
CA TRP A 464 -5.96 1.50 -17.74
C TRP A 464 -5.07 1.88 -18.94
N ASP A 465 -3.81 1.42 -18.96
CA ASP A 465 -2.86 1.67 -20.06
C ASP A 465 -3.03 0.65 -21.19
N HIS A 466 -4.14 0.80 -21.92
CA HIS A 466 -4.49 -0.09 -23.02
C HIS A 466 -3.64 0.21 -24.26
N HIS A 467 -2.96 -0.80 -24.80
CA HIS A 467 -2.21 -0.73 -26.08
C HIS A 467 -2.89 -1.51 -27.22
N GLY A 468 -4.01 -2.18 -26.93
CA GLY A 468 -4.87 -2.83 -27.89
C GLY A 468 -6.15 -3.31 -27.22
N ASN A 469 -7.12 -3.79 -28.01
CA ASN A 469 -8.40 -4.31 -27.53
C ASN A 469 -9.13 -3.37 -26.53
N MET A 470 -8.90 -2.05 -26.69
CA MET A 470 -9.20 -1.07 -25.65
C MET A 470 -10.67 -1.10 -25.23
N LYS A 471 -11.62 -1.13 -26.18
CA LYS A 471 -13.07 -1.13 -25.86
C LYS A 471 -13.46 -2.29 -24.92
N ALA A 472 -12.96 -3.49 -25.18
CA ALA A 472 -13.34 -4.68 -24.42
C ALA A 472 -12.71 -4.69 -23.02
N GLU A 473 -11.41 -4.39 -22.93
CA GLU A 473 -10.69 -4.34 -21.65
C GLU A 473 -11.18 -3.19 -20.77
N PHE A 474 -11.43 -2.02 -21.37
CA PHE A 474 -12.01 -0.87 -20.68
C PHE A 474 -13.40 -1.18 -20.13
N ALA A 475 -14.28 -1.81 -20.93
CA ALA A 475 -15.60 -2.23 -20.48
C ALA A 475 -15.55 -3.24 -19.32
N ALA A 476 -14.54 -4.12 -19.28
CA ALA A 476 -14.33 -5.08 -18.20
C ALA A 476 -13.88 -4.40 -16.89
N LEU A 477 -12.94 -3.43 -16.98
CA LEU A 477 -12.52 -2.63 -15.83
C LEU A 477 -13.68 -1.79 -15.28
N LEU A 478 -14.49 -1.18 -16.16
CA LEU A 478 -15.68 -0.44 -15.74
C LEU A 478 -16.74 -1.33 -15.10
N SER A 479 -16.91 -2.56 -15.59
CA SER A 479 -17.84 -3.51 -14.96
C SER A 479 -17.38 -3.88 -13.55
N THR A 480 -16.06 -4.08 -13.36
CA THR A 480 -15.45 -4.30 -12.05
C THR A 480 -15.69 -3.12 -11.11
N LEU A 481 -15.42 -1.90 -11.59
CA LEU A 481 -15.66 -0.66 -10.86
C LEU A 481 -17.13 -0.50 -10.46
N ASN A 482 -18.06 -0.73 -11.40
CA ASN A 482 -19.49 -0.59 -11.18
C ASN A 482 -20.01 -1.58 -10.11
N ALA A 483 -19.61 -2.85 -10.20
CA ALA A 483 -19.99 -3.88 -9.23
C ALA A 483 -19.43 -3.58 -7.84
N ALA A 484 -18.16 -3.17 -7.74
CA ALA A 484 -17.52 -2.85 -6.48
C ALA A 484 -18.14 -1.61 -5.81
N LEU A 485 -18.43 -0.57 -6.59
CA LEU A 485 -19.15 0.60 -6.11
C LEU A 485 -20.56 0.25 -5.62
N GLN A 486 -21.27 -0.63 -6.33
CA GLN A 486 -22.59 -1.09 -5.91
C GLN A 486 -22.57 -1.81 -4.55
N GLY A 487 -21.63 -2.74 -4.36
CA GLY A 487 -21.44 -3.43 -3.08
C GLY A 487 -21.11 -2.45 -1.94
N PHE A 488 -20.17 -1.53 -2.18
CA PHE A 488 -19.75 -0.52 -1.21
C PHE A 488 -20.90 0.41 -0.80
N VAL A 489 -21.65 0.96 -1.75
CA VAL A 489 -22.78 1.85 -1.46
C VAL A 489 -23.89 1.11 -0.72
N ALA A 490 -24.21 -0.14 -1.10
CA ALA A 490 -25.21 -0.94 -0.40
C ALA A 490 -24.83 -1.16 1.07
N GLU A 491 -23.56 -1.48 1.34
CA GLU A 491 -23.02 -1.65 2.68
C GLU A 491 -23.09 -0.36 3.51
N LEU A 492 -22.65 0.77 2.96
CA LEU A 492 -22.69 2.05 3.69
C LEU A 492 -24.12 2.57 3.90
N LYS A 493 -25.06 2.24 3.00
CA LYS A 493 -26.49 2.52 3.20
C LYS A 493 -27.05 1.64 4.32
N ALA A 494 -26.67 0.35 4.38
CA ALA A 494 -27.06 -0.54 5.47
C ALA A 494 -26.51 -0.09 6.83
N ASP A 495 -25.32 0.52 6.86
CA ASP A 495 -24.72 1.12 8.07
C ASP A 495 -25.17 2.57 8.33
N ASN A 496 -26.11 3.11 7.55
CA ASN A 496 -26.63 4.49 7.65
C ASN A 496 -25.55 5.58 7.64
N VAL A 497 -24.45 5.35 6.91
CA VAL A 497 -23.30 6.26 6.87
C VAL A 497 -23.00 6.78 5.46
N TRP A 498 -23.71 6.31 4.43
CA TRP A 498 -23.51 6.75 3.04
C TRP A 498 -23.50 8.28 2.86
N SER A 499 -24.40 9.00 3.52
CA SER A 499 -24.48 10.47 3.47
C SER A 499 -23.28 11.21 4.11
N SER A 500 -22.32 10.46 4.65
CA SER A 500 -21.09 10.98 5.24
C SER A 500 -19.84 10.62 4.44
N VAL A 501 -19.97 9.94 3.30
CA VAL A 501 -18.86 9.49 2.48
C VAL A 501 -18.93 10.11 1.10
N VAL A 502 -17.80 10.62 0.60
CA VAL A 502 -17.64 11.03 -0.80
C VAL A 502 -16.65 10.07 -1.45
N VAL A 503 -17.04 9.52 -2.60
CA VAL A 503 -16.14 8.71 -3.44
C VAL A 503 -15.73 9.53 -4.65
N THR A 504 -14.44 9.63 -4.90
CA THR A 504 -13.87 10.29 -6.08
C THR A 504 -13.05 9.31 -6.91
N MET A 505 -12.92 9.61 -8.19
CA MET A 505 -12.11 8.84 -9.13
C MET A 505 -11.10 9.76 -9.80
N GLN A 506 -9.87 9.29 -9.96
CA GLN A 506 -8.80 10.05 -10.61
C GLN A 506 -7.88 9.11 -11.38
N SER A 507 -7.31 9.61 -12.48
CA SER A 507 -6.21 9.01 -13.23
C SER A 507 -5.07 10.03 -13.33
N GLU A 508 -3.85 9.59 -13.65
CA GLU A 508 -2.71 10.49 -13.86
C GLU A 508 -2.91 11.44 -15.05
N PHE A 509 -3.60 10.97 -16.08
CA PHE A 509 -4.04 11.70 -17.27
C PHE A 509 -5.15 10.94 -18.00
N GLY A 510 -5.72 11.54 -19.04
CA GLY A 510 -6.57 10.86 -20.01
C GLY A 510 -5.78 10.35 -21.23
N ARG A 511 -6.46 9.76 -22.22
CA ARG A 511 -5.84 9.41 -23.51
C ARG A 511 -5.97 10.57 -24.51
N THR A 512 -5.14 10.54 -25.55
CA THR A 512 -5.38 11.40 -26.72
C THR A 512 -6.74 11.07 -27.30
N LEU A 513 -7.41 12.09 -27.86
CA LEU A 513 -8.75 11.91 -28.43
C LEU A 513 -8.70 11.08 -29.72
N ASP A 514 -7.61 11.11 -30.48
CA ASP A 514 -7.43 10.26 -31.65
C ASP A 514 -7.06 8.82 -31.26
N SER A 515 -7.41 7.87 -32.14
CA SER A 515 -6.94 6.50 -32.05
C SER A 515 -5.51 6.40 -32.59
N ASN A 516 -4.63 5.71 -31.88
CA ASN A 516 -3.30 5.33 -32.36
C ASN A 516 -3.29 3.99 -33.13
N GLY A 517 -4.46 3.38 -33.37
CA GLY A 517 -4.64 2.20 -34.23
C GLY A 517 -4.29 0.85 -33.60
N GLY A 518 -4.39 0.73 -32.26
CA GLY A 518 -4.11 -0.50 -31.50
C GLY A 518 -5.35 -1.30 -31.08
#